data_AF-A0A1Q1NPC4-F1
#
_entry.id   AF-A0A1Q1NPC4-F1
#
_cell.length_a   1.000
_cell.length_b   1.000
_cell.length_c   1.000
_cell.angle_alpha   90.00
_cell.angle_beta   90.00
_cell.angle_gamma   90.00
#
_symmetry.space_group_name_H-M   'P 1'
#
loop_
_entity.id
_entity.type
_entity.pdbx_description
1 polymer ?
#
loop_
_entity_poly.entity_id
_entity_poly.type
_entity_poly.pdbx_seq_one_letter_code
_entity_poly.pdbx_strand_id
1 'polypeptide(L)'
;MANTVFITCLIAAFCFIGCFGDEAEVQAFWKTRENAVFQFRLAKVEIESSLYQKTKVAMDKAKTEEQRDCMDDAKSKGIAESTTILDETVGKILPEIKEVSESLKLGDETKLKEFNKKWNYTDFKAKAMESFKAKANKLNEQVQAGLNKCMA
;
A
#
# COMPACT_ATOMS: atom_id res chain seq x y z
N MET A 1 15.54 -32.43 -10.31
CA MET A 1 15.83 -31.50 -11.42
C MET A 1 14.58 -31.36 -12.29
N ALA A 2 13.68 -30.45 -11.93
CA ALA A 2 12.47 -30.11 -12.69
C ALA A 2 11.86 -28.75 -12.29
N ASN A 3 12.59 -27.89 -11.56
CA ASN A 3 12.02 -26.66 -10.98
C ASN A 3 12.64 -25.36 -11.50
N THR A 4 13.52 -25.41 -12.51
CA THR A 4 14.23 -24.23 -13.02
C THR A 4 13.82 -23.80 -14.43
N VAL A 5 12.83 -24.45 -15.04
CA VAL A 5 12.40 -24.14 -16.43
C VAL A 5 11.11 -23.29 -16.48
N PHE A 6 10.35 -23.21 -15.38
CA PHE A 6 9.09 -22.45 -15.35
C PHE A 6 9.24 -20.95 -15.04
N ILE A 7 10.40 -20.50 -14.55
CA ILE A 7 10.61 -19.08 -14.17
C ILE A 7 11.19 -18.27 -15.34
N THR A 8 11.82 -18.91 -16.33
CA THR A 8 12.46 -18.21 -17.44
C THR A 8 11.53 -17.89 -18.62
N CYS A 9 10.37 -18.57 -18.77
CA CYS A 9 9.44 -18.27 -19.87
C CYS A 9 8.49 -17.07 -19.61
N LEU A 10 8.27 -16.68 -18.35
CA LEU A 10 7.39 -15.53 -18.03
C LEU A 10 8.11 -14.17 -18.07
N ILE A 11 9.44 -14.16 -18.15
CA ILE A 11 10.25 -12.94 -18.23
C ILE A 11 10.52 -12.54 -19.69
N ALA A 12 10.50 -13.49 -20.64
CA ALA A 12 10.86 -13.24 -22.03
C ALA A 12 9.71 -12.70 -22.92
N ALA A 13 8.45 -12.85 -22.51
CA ALA A 13 7.30 -12.42 -23.31
C ALA A 13 7.02 -10.91 -23.27
N PHE A 14 7.79 -10.12 -22.51
CA PHE A 14 7.60 -8.66 -22.39
C PHE A 14 8.54 -7.83 -23.30
N CYS A 15 9.35 -8.45 -24.15
CA CYS A 15 10.44 -7.77 -24.87
C CYS A 15 10.18 -7.40 -26.35
N PHE A 16 8.97 -7.55 -26.88
CA PHE A 16 8.69 -7.08 -28.24
C PHE A 16 7.34 -6.37 -28.31
N ILE A 17 7.37 -5.06 -28.52
CA ILE A 17 6.73 -4.37 -29.65
C ILE A 17 7.35 -2.97 -29.73
N GLY A 18 7.99 -2.68 -30.86
CA GLY A 18 8.32 -1.33 -31.30
C GLY A 18 7.26 -0.83 -32.28
N CYS A 19 7.12 0.50 -32.33
CA CYS A 19 6.24 1.31 -33.20
C CYS A 19 4.80 1.61 -32.73
N PHE A 20 4.57 1.88 -31.44
CA PHE A 20 3.46 2.74 -30.97
C PHE A 20 3.88 3.44 -29.68
N GLY A 21 4.51 4.62 -29.79
CA GLY A 21 5.03 5.33 -28.60
C GLY A 21 3.94 5.60 -27.57
N ASP A 22 2.80 6.12 -28.01
CA ASP A 22 1.72 6.52 -27.10
C ASP A 22 0.87 5.32 -26.60
N GLU A 23 0.52 4.35 -27.44
CA GLU A 23 -0.26 3.17 -26.98
C GLU A 23 0.52 2.29 -26.00
N ALA A 24 1.84 2.11 -26.21
CA ALA A 24 2.68 1.33 -25.29
C ALA A 24 2.81 2.03 -23.93
N GLU A 25 2.93 3.36 -23.89
CA GLU A 25 2.96 4.14 -22.65
C GLU A 25 1.62 4.07 -21.90
N VAL A 26 0.50 4.15 -22.62
CA VAL A 26 -0.85 4.01 -22.03
C VAL A 26 -1.03 2.62 -21.43
N GLN A 27 -0.65 1.54 -22.13
CA GLN A 27 -0.72 0.19 -21.61
C GLN A 27 0.19 -0.01 -20.37
N ALA A 28 1.41 0.54 -20.41
CA ALA A 28 2.34 0.51 -19.28
C ALA A 28 1.76 1.24 -18.05
N PHE A 29 1.10 2.37 -18.27
CA PHE A 29 0.41 3.10 -17.21
C PHE A 29 -0.71 2.28 -16.56
N TRP A 30 -1.56 1.61 -17.34
CA TRP A 30 -2.63 0.78 -16.76
C TRP A 30 -2.08 -0.35 -15.88
N LYS A 31 -0.96 -0.96 -16.28
CA LYS A 31 -0.25 -1.94 -15.45
C LYS A 31 0.33 -1.32 -14.17
N THR A 32 0.88 -0.11 -14.25
CA THR A 32 1.32 0.66 -13.07
C THR A 32 0.17 0.92 -12.10
N ARG A 33 -0.99 1.33 -12.62
CA ARG A 33 -2.20 1.55 -11.82
C ARG A 33 -2.64 0.29 -11.08
N GLU A 34 -2.75 -0.84 -11.79
CA GLU A 34 -3.15 -2.12 -11.18
C GLU A 34 -2.21 -2.51 -10.03
N ASN A 35 -0.90 -2.41 -10.27
CA ASN A 35 0.11 -2.74 -9.28
C ASN A 35 0.07 -1.80 -8.06
N ALA A 36 -0.13 -0.50 -8.27
CA ALA A 36 -0.22 0.48 -7.19
C ALA A 36 -1.46 0.24 -6.32
N VAL A 37 -2.61 0.03 -6.95
CA VAL A 37 -3.87 -0.29 -6.24
C VAL A 37 -3.74 -1.60 -5.47
N PHE A 38 -3.14 -2.63 -6.08
CA PHE A 38 -2.92 -3.91 -5.42
C PHE A 38 -2.01 -3.77 -4.19
N GLN A 39 -0.89 -3.06 -4.32
CA GLN A 39 0.05 -2.82 -3.20
C GLN A 39 -0.60 -2.05 -2.06
N PHE A 40 -1.38 -1.00 -2.36
CA PHE A 40 -2.12 -0.26 -1.34
C PHE A 40 -3.08 -1.16 -0.57
N ARG A 41 -3.85 -2.00 -1.27
CA ARG A 41 -4.80 -2.93 -0.63
C ARG A 41 -4.09 -3.97 0.22
N LEU A 42 -2.99 -4.53 -0.28
CA LEU A 42 -2.19 -5.50 0.46
C LEU A 42 -1.61 -4.89 1.74
N ALA A 43 -0.99 -3.71 1.62
CA ALA A 43 -0.44 -2.98 2.75
C ALA A 43 -1.51 -2.61 3.79
N LYS A 44 -2.71 -2.22 3.34
CA LYS A 44 -3.85 -1.94 4.22
C LYS A 44 -4.24 -3.17 5.04
N VAL A 45 -4.39 -4.31 4.39
CA VAL A 45 -4.71 -5.57 5.08
C VAL A 45 -3.60 -5.95 6.06
N GLU A 46 -2.33 -5.80 5.67
CA GLU A 46 -1.18 -6.13 6.51
C GLU A 46 -1.15 -5.31 7.80
N ILE A 47 -1.26 -3.98 7.71
CA ILE A 47 -1.19 -3.11 8.88
C ILE A 47 -2.41 -3.26 9.78
N GLU A 48 -3.63 -3.28 9.20
CA GLU A 48 -4.86 -3.36 9.99
C GLU A 48 -4.99 -4.73 10.69
N SER A 49 -4.65 -5.84 10.02
CA SER A 49 -4.70 -7.18 10.60
C SER A 49 -3.82 -7.29 11.85
N SER A 50 -2.60 -6.74 11.80
CA SER A 50 -1.69 -6.70 12.96
C SER A 50 -2.30 -5.93 14.14
N LEU A 51 -2.91 -4.77 13.88
CA LEU A 51 -3.57 -3.96 14.90
C LEU A 51 -4.79 -4.66 15.51
N TYR A 52 -5.62 -5.29 14.68
CA TYR A 52 -6.77 -6.07 15.13
C TYR A 52 -6.34 -7.25 16.01
N GLN A 53 -5.32 -8.00 15.59
CA GLN A 53 -4.83 -9.15 16.35
C GLN A 53 -4.32 -8.72 17.74
N LYS A 54 -3.53 -7.65 17.81
CA LYS A 54 -3.01 -7.10 19.08
C LYS A 54 -4.16 -6.65 20.00
N THR A 55 -5.11 -5.91 19.44
CA THR A 55 -6.25 -5.40 20.20
C THR A 55 -7.10 -6.55 20.72
N LYS A 56 -7.42 -7.55 19.89
CA LYS A 56 -8.20 -8.72 20.30
C LYS A 56 -7.55 -9.44 21.48
N VAL A 57 -6.25 -9.72 21.41
CA VAL A 57 -5.51 -10.38 22.48
C VAL A 57 -5.52 -9.56 23.78
N ALA A 58 -5.52 -8.23 23.70
CA ALA A 58 -5.64 -7.35 24.86
C ALA A 58 -7.08 -7.36 25.42
N MET A 59 -8.09 -7.26 24.57
CA MET A 59 -9.51 -7.27 24.96
C MET A 59 -9.91 -8.57 25.65
N ASP A 60 -9.37 -9.71 25.21
CA ASP A 60 -9.59 -11.01 25.85
C ASP A 60 -9.06 -11.04 27.30
N LYS A 61 -8.14 -10.14 27.65
CA LYS A 61 -7.56 -10.00 29.00
C LYS A 61 -8.18 -8.87 29.83
N ALA A 62 -9.00 -8.01 29.23
CA ALA A 62 -9.63 -6.89 29.91
C ALA A 62 -10.66 -7.40 30.95
N LYS A 63 -10.58 -6.86 32.17
CA LYS A 63 -11.42 -7.26 33.30
C LYS A 63 -12.62 -6.33 33.54
N THR A 64 -12.52 -5.08 33.09
CA THR A 64 -13.57 -4.07 33.27
C THR A 64 -13.98 -3.46 31.93
N GLU A 65 -15.11 -2.77 31.93
CA GLU A 65 -15.62 -2.06 30.75
C GLU A 65 -14.71 -0.87 30.41
N GLU A 66 -14.19 -0.14 31.39
CA GLU A 66 -13.26 0.98 31.17
C GLU A 66 -11.96 0.54 30.48
N GLN A 67 -11.46 -0.67 30.81
CA GLN A 67 -10.29 -1.22 30.12
C GLN A 67 -10.60 -1.56 28.66
N ARG A 68 -11.81 -2.07 28.37
CA ARG A 68 -12.25 -2.36 27.00
C ARG A 68 -12.41 -1.08 26.19
N ASP A 69 -13.02 -0.05 26.77
CA ASP A 69 -13.18 1.26 26.15
C ASP A 69 -11.83 1.91 25.83
N CYS A 70 -10.88 1.86 26.77
CA CYS A 70 -9.51 2.32 26.55
C CYS A 70 -8.83 1.58 25.39
N MET A 71 -9.01 0.25 25.29
CA MET A 71 -8.46 -0.55 24.19
C MET A 71 -9.12 -0.25 22.85
N ASP A 72 -10.43 0.00 22.83
CA ASP A 72 -11.14 0.39 21.61
C ASP A 72 -10.73 1.79 21.11
N ASP A 73 -10.45 2.73 22.01
CA ASP A 73 -9.86 4.02 21.66
C ASP A 73 -8.44 3.86 21.09
N ALA A 74 -7.59 3.04 21.73
CA ALA A 74 -6.25 2.74 21.21
C ALA A 74 -6.29 2.10 19.82
N LYS A 75 -7.24 1.17 19.58
CA LYS A 75 -7.50 0.58 18.27
C LYS A 75 -7.93 1.62 17.25
N SER A 76 -8.91 2.46 17.59
CA SER A 76 -9.47 3.46 16.69
C SER A 76 -8.40 4.48 16.25
N LYS A 77 -7.58 4.94 17.19
CA LYS A 77 -6.41 5.79 16.92
C LYS A 77 -5.38 5.07 16.04
N GLY A 78 -5.11 3.79 16.32
CA GLY A 78 -4.23 2.97 15.50
C GLY A 78 -4.71 2.85 14.05
N ILE A 79 -6.02 2.62 13.83
CA ILE A 79 -6.60 2.53 12.48
C ILE A 79 -6.52 3.89 11.76
N ALA A 80 -6.80 5.00 12.44
CA ALA A 80 -6.65 6.34 11.86
C ALA A 80 -5.21 6.60 11.41
N GLU A 81 -4.22 6.34 12.29
CA GLU A 81 -2.81 6.51 11.97
C GLU A 81 -2.34 5.54 10.86
N SER A 82 -2.88 4.32 10.83
CA SER A 82 -2.58 3.36 9.76
C SER A 82 -3.00 3.89 8.38
N THR A 83 -4.12 4.62 8.31
CA THR A 83 -4.60 5.26 7.08
C THR A 83 -3.65 6.36 6.65
N THR A 84 -3.21 7.22 7.59
CA THR A 84 -2.19 8.24 7.33
C THR A 84 -0.89 7.63 6.79
N ILE A 85 -0.41 6.54 7.41
CA ILE A 85 0.81 5.85 6.95
C ILE A 85 0.64 5.34 5.51
N LEU A 86 -0.51 4.73 5.18
CA LEU A 86 -0.78 4.24 3.83
C LEU A 86 -0.75 5.39 2.83
N ASP A 87 -1.44 6.49 3.11
CA ASP A 87 -1.55 7.64 2.22
C ASP A 87 -0.20 8.34 2.01
N GLU A 88 0.66 8.38 3.02
CA GLU A 88 1.99 8.98 2.92
C GLU A 88 3.04 8.07 2.24
N THR A 89 2.75 6.77 2.10
CA THR A 89 3.70 5.77 1.60
C THR A 89 3.22 5.14 0.29
N VAL A 90 2.69 3.92 0.33
CA VAL A 90 2.26 3.15 -0.85
C VAL A 90 1.05 3.77 -1.56
N GLY A 91 0.21 4.51 -0.83
CA GLY A 91 -0.96 5.24 -1.33
C GLY A 91 -0.63 6.59 -1.96
N LYS A 92 0.57 7.12 -1.73
CA LYS A 92 0.97 8.48 -2.13
C LYS A 92 0.80 8.76 -3.62
N ILE A 93 0.99 7.74 -4.46
CA ILE A 93 0.89 7.85 -5.91
C ILE A 93 -0.54 7.76 -6.45
N LEU A 94 -1.50 7.25 -5.65
CA LEU A 94 -2.86 6.96 -6.10
C LEU A 94 -3.66 8.18 -6.58
N PRO A 95 -3.57 9.36 -5.95
CA PRO A 95 -4.26 10.55 -6.45
C PRO A 95 -3.84 10.92 -7.87
N GLU A 96 -2.54 10.87 -8.17
CA GLU A 96 -2.01 11.19 -9.50
C GLU A 96 -2.36 10.10 -10.52
N ILE A 97 -2.36 8.83 -10.12
CA ILE A 97 -2.87 7.73 -10.96
C ILE A 97 -4.35 7.96 -11.30
N LYS A 98 -5.16 8.46 -10.35
CA LYS A 98 -6.58 8.77 -10.61
C LYS A 98 -6.71 9.89 -11.63
N GLU A 99 -5.96 10.98 -11.49
CA GLU A 99 -5.95 12.12 -12.42
C GLU A 99 -5.55 11.69 -13.85
N VAL A 100 -4.49 10.89 -13.99
CA VAL A 100 -4.08 10.33 -15.28
C VAL A 100 -5.17 9.42 -15.86
N SER A 101 -5.76 8.56 -15.03
CA SER A 101 -6.83 7.66 -15.48
C SER A 101 -8.06 8.40 -15.99
N GLU A 102 -8.41 9.52 -15.37
CA GLU A 102 -9.54 10.38 -15.79
C GLU A 102 -9.22 11.13 -17.08
N SER A 103 -7.98 11.62 -17.22
CA SER A 103 -7.53 12.32 -18.43
C SER A 103 -7.47 11.40 -19.64
N LEU A 104 -6.93 10.18 -19.48
CA LEU A 104 -6.86 9.19 -20.55
C LEU A 104 -8.25 8.74 -21.05
N LYS A 105 -9.27 8.71 -20.17
CA LYS A 105 -10.67 8.43 -20.60
C LYS A 105 -11.25 9.53 -21.49
N LEU A 106 -10.72 10.75 -21.40
CA LEU A 106 -11.08 11.87 -22.24
C LEU A 106 -10.19 11.98 -23.49
N GLY A 107 -9.23 11.06 -23.66
CA GLY A 107 -8.25 11.09 -24.74
C GLY A 107 -7.10 12.09 -24.51
N ASP A 108 -6.92 12.59 -23.29
CA ASP A 108 -5.84 13.52 -22.94
C ASP A 108 -4.66 12.80 -22.29
N GLU A 109 -3.54 12.78 -23.01
CA GLU A 109 -2.27 12.17 -22.57
C GLU A 109 -1.33 13.14 -21.84
N THR A 110 -1.70 14.42 -21.70
CA THR A 110 -0.85 15.43 -21.06
C THR A 110 -0.47 15.01 -19.64
N LYS A 111 -1.44 14.49 -18.89
CA LYS A 111 -1.24 13.98 -17.53
C LYS A 111 -0.37 12.74 -17.48
N LEU A 112 -0.47 11.85 -18.47
CA LEU A 112 0.41 10.69 -18.56
C LEU A 112 1.88 11.10 -18.74
N LYS A 113 2.14 12.09 -19.60
CA LYS A 113 3.49 12.62 -19.83
C LYS A 113 4.07 13.31 -18.59
N GLU A 114 3.25 14.09 -17.87
CA GLU A 114 3.63 14.69 -16.58
C GLU A 114 3.94 13.61 -15.54
N PHE A 115 3.10 12.59 -15.44
CA PHE A 115 3.26 11.46 -14.53
C PHE A 115 4.56 10.70 -14.80
N ASN A 116 4.83 10.33 -16.05
CA ASN A 116 6.04 9.58 -16.44
C ASN A 116 7.33 10.39 -16.21
N LYS A 117 7.29 11.72 -16.31
CA LYS A 117 8.43 12.60 -15.98
C LYS A 117 8.69 12.69 -14.48
N LYS A 118 7.63 12.64 -13.68
CA LYS A 118 7.71 12.81 -12.22
C LYS A 118 8.00 11.50 -11.49
N TRP A 119 7.42 10.40 -11.96
CA TRP A 119 7.44 9.12 -11.26
C TRP A 119 8.25 8.08 -12.01
N ASN A 120 9.32 7.60 -11.38
CA ASN A 120 9.84 6.26 -11.66
C ASN A 120 9.11 5.26 -10.75
N TYR A 121 8.10 4.56 -11.29
CA TYR A 121 7.27 3.66 -10.49
C TYR A 121 8.06 2.52 -9.83
N THR A 122 9.07 1.98 -10.52
CA THR A 122 9.89 0.88 -9.98
C THR A 122 10.66 1.33 -8.74
N ASP A 123 11.31 2.50 -8.82
CA ASP A 123 12.05 3.06 -7.68
C ASP A 123 11.11 3.50 -6.55
N PHE A 124 9.99 4.12 -6.92
CA PHE A 124 8.96 4.52 -5.96
C PHE A 124 8.45 3.34 -5.17
N LYS A 125 8.07 2.24 -5.83
CA LYS A 125 7.53 1.04 -5.20
C LYS A 125 8.46 0.49 -4.11
N ALA A 126 9.75 0.38 -4.39
CA ALA A 126 10.72 -0.13 -3.43
C ALA A 126 10.82 0.78 -2.20
N LYS A 127 11.00 2.09 -2.41
CA LYS A 127 11.15 3.07 -1.34
C LYS A 127 9.87 3.24 -0.51
N ALA A 128 8.71 3.25 -1.17
CA ALA A 128 7.42 3.37 -0.51
C ALA A 128 7.14 2.15 0.38
N MET A 129 7.48 0.94 -0.08
CA MET A 129 7.31 -0.28 0.71
C MET A 129 8.26 -0.33 1.92
N GLU A 130 9.51 0.10 1.76
CA GLU A 130 10.46 0.20 2.88
C GLU A 130 9.97 1.21 3.93
N SER A 131 9.54 2.39 3.48
CA SER A 131 8.99 3.42 4.35
C SER A 131 7.71 2.95 5.06
N PHE A 132 6.82 2.26 4.35
CA PHE A 132 5.63 1.64 4.92
C PHE A 132 5.98 0.67 6.03
N LYS A 133 6.90 -0.28 5.80
CA LYS A 133 7.32 -1.27 6.81
C LYS A 133 7.88 -0.61 8.06
N ALA A 134 8.75 0.40 7.89
CA ALA A 134 9.33 1.12 9.02
C ALA A 134 8.25 1.84 9.87
N LYS A 135 7.33 2.56 9.21
CA LYS A 135 6.24 3.27 9.88
C LYS A 135 5.23 2.31 10.52
N ALA A 136 4.86 1.23 9.83
CA ALA A 136 3.95 0.21 10.32
C ALA A 136 4.49 -0.50 11.58
N ASN A 137 5.79 -0.83 11.60
CA ASN A 137 6.43 -1.40 12.78
C ASN A 137 6.38 -0.44 13.97
N LYS A 138 6.69 0.84 13.75
CA LYS A 138 6.60 1.87 14.80
C LYS A 138 5.17 2.02 15.32
N LEU A 139 4.17 2.03 14.45
CA LEU A 139 2.76 2.08 14.85
C LEU A 139 2.38 0.85 15.69
N ASN A 140 2.80 -0.35 15.28
CA ASN A 140 2.56 -1.58 16.01
C ASN A 140 3.12 -1.54 17.44
N GLU A 141 4.30 -0.95 17.64
CA GLU A 141 4.90 -0.74 18.95
C GLU A 141 4.10 0.28 19.79
N GLN A 142 3.72 1.41 19.17
CA GLN A 142 2.92 2.46 19.83
C GLN A 142 1.56 1.94 20.31
N VAL A 143 0.85 1.20 19.44
CA VAL A 143 -0.44 0.59 19.80
C VAL A 143 -0.25 -0.45 20.90
N GLN A 144 0.78 -1.30 20.82
CA GLN A 144 1.06 -2.25 21.91
C GLN A 144 1.32 -1.55 23.25
N ALA A 145 2.08 -0.44 23.23
CA ALA A 145 2.34 0.34 24.44
C ALA A 145 1.05 1.01 24.97
N GLY A 146 0.17 1.50 24.07
CA GLY A 146 -1.15 2.02 24.44
C GLY A 146 -2.03 0.96 25.09
N LEU A 147 -2.13 -0.23 24.48
CA LEU A 147 -2.89 -1.36 25.02
C LEU A 147 -2.35 -1.80 26.38
N ASN A 148 -1.02 -1.85 26.57
CA ASN A 148 -0.42 -2.20 27.85
C ASN A 148 -0.78 -1.19 28.96
N LYS A 149 -0.89 0.11 28.63
CA LYS A 149 -1.32 1.14 29.58
C LYS A 149 -2.78 0.99 29.99
N CYS A 150 -3.66 0.54 29.10
CA CYS A 150 -5.06 0.28 29.43
C CYS A 150 -5.23 -0.87 30.44
N MET A 151 -4.23 -1.75 30.58
CA MET A 151 -4.25 -2.89 31.51
C MET A 151 -3.51 -2.63 32.82
N ALA A 152 -2.78 -1.52 32.93
CA ALA A 152 -2.01 -1.13 34.11
C ALA A 152 -2.93 -0.52 35.17
#